data_AF-A0A4Q4VLI3-F1
#
_entry.id   AF-A0A4Q4VLI3-F1
#
_cell.length_a   1.000
_cell.length_b   1.000
_cell.length_c   1.000
_cell.angle_alpha   90.00
_cell.angle_beta   90.00
_cell.angle_gamma   90.00
#
_symmetry.space_group_name_H-M   'P 1'
#
loop_
_entity.id
_entity.type
_entity.pdbx_description
1 polymer ?
#
loop_
_entity_poly.entity_id
_entity_poly.type
_entity_poly.pdbx_seq_one_letter_code
_entity_poly.pdbx_strand_id
1 'polypeptide(L)'
;MTDKLPPNLLALFAPRPPLRWVPHPDFPPEQRKTANITGVGEYLPALAAYKDKDGYVPTESWLQMRDRKKLEKKAKQEKLLTEGPLKYKPNEDPNIRGDPFKTLIVARLSYDANEHDLEKEFGRFGPIERVCYPHRH
;
A
#
# COMPACT_ATOMS: atom_id res chain seq x y z
N MET A 1 57.29 -6.05 -38.10
CA MET A 1 56.55 -5.83 -39.37
C MET A 1 57.33 -5.01 -40.40
N THR A 2 58.51 -4.45 -40.08
CA THR A 2 59.40 -3.68 -41.00
C THR A 2 60.67 -4.45 -41.43
N ASP A 3 60.81 -5.69 -40.97
CA ASP A 3 62.06 -6.48 -41.02
C ASP A 3 62.42 -7.04 -42.42
N LYS A 4 61.48 -6.97 -43.38
CA LYS A 4 61.67 -7.46 -44.76
C LYS A 4 61.78 -6.33 -45.79
N LEU A 5 62.00 -5.09 -45.34
CA LEU A 5 62.15 -3.95 -46.24
C LEU A 5 63.58 -3.86 -46.79
N PRO A 6 63.76 -3.34 -48.02
CA PRO A 6 65.09 -3.11 -48.56
C PRO A 6 65.89 -2.13 -47.68
N PRO A 7 67.22 -2.24 -47.65
CA PRO A 7 68.08 -1.56 -46.67
C PRO A 7 67.91 -0.03 -46.66
N ASN A 8 67.61 0.57 -47.81
CA ASN A 8 67.34 2.02 -47.93
C ASN A 8 66.10 2.46 -47.13
N LEU A 9 65.07 1.61 -47.06
CA LEU A 9 63.86 1.89 -46.28
C LEU A 9 64.04 1.49 -44.81
N LEU A 10 64.85 0.45 -44.53
CA LEU A 10 65.14 0.02 -43.16
C LEU A 10 65.86 1.12 -42.36
N ALA A 11 66.76 1.87 -43.01
CA ALA A 11 67.48 3.00 -42.40
C ALA A 11 66.54 4.10 -41.84
N LEU A 12 65.36 4.29 -42.42
CA LEU A 12 64.37 5.28 -41.95
C LEU A 12 63.72 4.86 -40.61
N PHE A 13 63.77 3.57 -40.28
CA PHE A 13 63.24 3.01 -39.05
C PHE A 13 64.32 2.75 -38.00
N ALA A 14 65.50 3.36 -38.13
CA ALA A 14 66.53 3.30 -37.12
C ALA A 14 65.97 3.82 -35.77
N PRO A 15 66.14 3.07 -34.66
CA PRO A 15 65.65 3.50 -33.36
C PRO A 15 66.35 4.79 -32.95
N ARG A 16 65.62 5.65 -32.23
CA ARG A 16 66.21 6.84 -31.63
C ARG A 16 67.25 6.44 -30.58
N PRO A 17 68.26 7.29 -30.31
CA PRO A 17 69.14 7.11 -29.17
C PRO A 17 68.34 6.92 -27.86
N PRO A 18 68.87 6.16 -26.88
CA PRO A 18 68.18 5.93 -25.62
C PRO A 18 67.91 7.26 -24.91
N LEU A 19 66.74 7.35 -24.28
CA LEU A 19 66.35 8.54 -23.52
C LEU A 19 67.25 8.71 -22.29
N ARG A 20 67.55 9.95 -21.93
CA ARG A 20 68.21 10.27 -20.66
C ARG A 20 67.29 9.90 -19.51
N TRP A 21 67.80 9.16 -18.54
CA TRP A 21 67.06 8.84 -17.32
C TRP A 21 66.86 10.10 -16.46
N VAL A 22 65.65 10.26 -15.93
CA VAL A 22 65.22 11.30 -14.99
C VAL A 22 64.47 10.60 -13.86
N PRO A 23 64.65 11.00 -12.59
CA PRO A 23 63.89 10.44 -11.49
C PRO A 23 62.38 10.62 -11.70
N HIS A 24 61.60 9.62 -11.29
CA HIS A 24 60.14 9.67 -11.38
C HIS A 24 59.57 10.76 -10.45
N PRO A 25 58.57 11.55 -10.87
CA PRO A 25 58.03 12.66 -10.07
C PRO A 25 57.14 12.21 -8.91
N ASP A 26 56.72 10.94 -8.91
CA ASP A 26 55.82 10.36 -7.92
C ASP A 26 56.55 9.41 -6.98
N PHE A 27 55.95 9.13 -5.82
CA PHE A 27 56.45 8.20 -4.84
C PHE A 27 56.31 6.74 -5.32
N PRO A 28 57.26 5.87 -4.95
CA PRO A 28 57.11 4.43 -5.12
C PRO A 28 55.83 3.91 -4.47
N PRO A 29 55.17 2.87 -5.02
CA PRO A 29 53.91 2.34 -4.50
C PRO A 29 53.92 2.04 -3.00
N GLU A 30 55.05 1.56 -2.47
CA GLU A 30 55.24 1.23 -1.05
C GLU A 30 55.11 2.44 -0.11
N GLN A 31 55.39 3.65 -0.63
CA GLN A 31 55.39 4.89 0.14
C GLN A 31 54.14 5.73 -0.10
N ARG A 32 53.25 5.29 -1.00
CA ARG A 32 51.99 5.99 -1.27
C ARG A 32 51.05 5.80 -0.08
N LYS A 33 50.74 6.90 0.60
CA LYS A 33 49.80 6.92 1.72
C LYS A 33 48.80 8.06 1.53
N THR A 34 47.53 7.79 1.84
CA THR A 34 46.49 8.82 1.96
C THR A 34 46.45 9.37 3.38
N ALA A 35 45.57 10.34 3.62
CA ALA A 35 45.28 10.79 4.97
C ALA A 35 44.82 9.63 5.88
N ASN A 36 45.14 9.73 7.17
CA ASN A 36 44.73 8.75 8.17
C ASN A 36 43.21 8.85 8.40
N ILE A 37 42.50 7.73 8.27
CA ILE A 37 41.06 7.67 8.57
C ILE A 37 40.89 7.50 10.08
N THR A 38 40.16 8.42 10.71
CA THR A 38 39.79 8.35 12.14
C THR A 38 38.43 7.67 12.33
N GLY A 39 38.13 7.28 13.57
CA GLY A 39 36.83 6.71 13.94
C GLY A 39 35.75 7.77 14.16
N VAL A 40 34.49 7.34 14.23
CA VAL A 40 33.33 8.23 14.42
C VAL A 40 32.99 8.54 15.89
N GLY A 41 33.78 8.04 16.85
CA GLY A 41 33.49 8.15 18.28
C GLY A 41 33.42 9.59 18.81
N GLU A 42 34.17 10.51 18.20
CA GLU A 42 34.18 11.94 18.55
C GLU A 42 32.82 12.62 18.36
N TYR A 43 31.92 12.05 17.54
CA TYR A 43 30.61 12.63 17.22
C TYR A 43 29.48 12.17 18.14
N LEU A 44 29.73 11.23 19.05
CA LEU A 44 28.74 10.76 20.03
C LEU A 44 28.12 11.89 20.90
N PRO A 45 28.89 12.84 21.46
CA PRO A 45 28.29 13.93 22.26
C PRO A 45 27.39 14.85 21.42
N ALA A 46 27.74 15.09 20.16
CA ALA A 46 26.91 15.89 19.26
C ALA A 46 25.58 15.19 18.93
N LEU A 47 25.61 13.85 18.78
CA LEU A 47 24.41 13.05 18.54
C LEU A 47 23.47 13.03 19.74
N ALA A 48 24.01 13.00 20.97
CA ALA A 48 23.21 13.11 22.19
C ALA A 48 22.48 14.46 22.25
N ALA A 49 23.20 15.56 22.02
CA ALA A 49 22.63 16.91 22.00
C ALA A 49 21.56 17.10 20.90
N TYR A 50 21.69 16.41 19.78
CA TYR A 50 20.69 16.39 18.71
C TYR A 50 19.42 15.66 19.14
N LYS A 51 19.52 14.47 19.73
CA LYS A 51 18.36 13.69 20.17
C LYS A 51 17.46 14.45 21.14
N ASP A 52 18.05 15.23 22.05
CA ASP A 52 17.29 16.03 23.02
C ASP A 52 16.50 17.18 22.37
N LYS A 53 16.87 17.59 21.15
CA LYS A 53 16.32 18.78 20.45
C LYS A 53 15.66 18.48 19.11
N ASP A 54 15.60 17.22 18.69
CA ASP A 54 15.16 16.81 17.34
C ASP A 54 13.68 17.12 17.08
N GLY A 55 12.85 17.21 18.13
CA GLY A 55 11.42 17.55 17.98
C GLY A 55 10.66 16.56 17.07
N TYR A 56 11.20 15.35 16.91
CA TYR A 56 10.68 14.37 15.96
C TYR A 56 9.27 13.93 16.32
N VAL A 57 8.32 14.22 15.42
CA VAL A 57 6.96 13.72 15.48
C VAL A 57 6.83 12.58 14.45
N PRO A 58 6.64 11.33 14.88
CA PRO A 58 6.46 10.21 13.96
C PRO A 58 5.29 10.48 13.02
N THR A 59 5.57 10.58 11.73
CA THR A 59 4.52 10.68 10.70
C THR A 59 4.04 9.28 10.36
N GLU A 60 2.71 9.10 10.28
CA GLU A 60 2.16 7.79 9.95
C GLU A 60 2.55 7.37 8.52
N SER A 61 3.04 6.15 8.37
CA SER A 61 3.17 5.53 7.05
C SER A 61 1.78 5.28 6.47
N TRP A 62 1.66 5.25 5.15
CA TRP A 62 0.41 4.91 4.46
C TRP A 62 -0.19 3.57 4.95
N LEU A 63 0.66 2.59 5.27
CA LEU A 63 0.23 1.31 5.84
C LEU A 63 -0.44 1.48 7.21
N GLN A 64 0.16 2.28 8.08
CA GLN A 64 -0.37 2.58 9.42
C GLN A 64 -1.68 3.37 9.33
N MET A 65 -1.77 4.34 8.43
CA MET A 65 -3.01 5.11 8.19
C MET A 65 -4.13 4.19 7.69
N ARG A 66 -3.83 3.25 6.79
CA ARG A 66 -4.80 2.29 6.27
C ARG A 66 -5.32 1.39 7.38
N ASP A 67 -4.44 0.88 8.22
CA ASP A 67 -4.80 -0.02 9.32
C ASP A 67 -5.61 0.72 10.40
N ARG A 68 -5.26 1.97 10.72
CA ARG A 68 -6.07 2.86 11.56
C ARG A 68 -7.49 3.03 11.03
N LYS A 69 -7.64 3.40 9.75
CA LYS A 69 -8.96 3.55 9.12
C LYS A 69 -9.76 2.26 9.13
N LYS A 70 -9.11 1.11 8.95
CA LYS A 70 -9.76 -0.21 9.00
C LYS A 70 -10.29 -0.51 10.41
N LEU A 71 -9.49 -0.24 11.44
CA LEU A 71 -9.89 -0.40 12.84
C LEU A 71 -11.04 0.53 13.21
N GLU A 72 -10.96 1.81 12.83
CA GLU A 72 -12.04 2.78 13.07
C GLU A 72 -13.35 2.37 12.40
N LYS A 73 -13.30 1.90 11.14
CA LYS A 73 -14.48 1.38 10.42
C LYS A 73 -15.06 0.14 11.11
N LYS A 74 -14.20 -0.79 11.53
CA LYS A 74 -14.61 -2.00 12.24
C LYS A 74 -15.31 -1.65 13.56
N ALA A 75 -14.73 -0.75 14.36
CA ALA A 75 -15.32 -0.29 15.62
C ALA A 75 -16.67 0.41 15.40
N LYS A 76 -16.81 1.23 14.34
CA LYS A 76 -18.09 1.84 13.97
C LYS A 76 -19.14 0.79 13.60
N GLN A 77 -18.75 -0.22 12.83
CA GLN A 77 -19.64 -1.30 12.44
C GLN A 77 -20.07 -2.15 13.65
N GLU A 78 -19.16 -2.44 14.57
CA GLU A 78 -19.48 -3.13 15.82
C GLU A 78 -20.48 -2.34 16.66
N LYS A 79 -20.29 -1.02 16.79
CA LYS A 79 -21.27 -0.14 17.46
C LYS A 79 -22.64 -0.14 16.80
N LEU A 80 -22.70 -0.11 15.47
CA LEU A 80 -23.98 -0.19 14.74
C LEU A 80 -24.66 -1.55 14.94
N LEU A 81 -23.89 -2.63 14.98
CA LEU A 81 -24.41 -3.97 15.19
C LEU A 81 -24.92 -4.18 16.62
N THR A 82 -24.33 -3.53 17.63
CA THR A 82 -24.81 -3.61 19.02
C THR A 82 -25.98 -2.67 19.27
N GLU A 83 -25.95 -1.44 18.73
CA GLU A 83 -27.02 -0.46 18.94
C GLU A 83 -28.27 -0.71 18.09
N GLY A 84 -28.11 -1.25 16.88
CA GLY A 84 -29.22 -1.49 15.94
C GLY A 84 -30.32 -2.38 16.52
N PRO A 85 -30.00 -3.59 17.02
CA PRO A 85 -30.98 -4.49 17.64
C PRO A 85 -31.66 -3.90 18.88
N LEU A 86 -30.95 -3.08 19.66
CA LEU A 86 -31.52 -2.42 20.85
C LEU A 86 -32.60 -1.38 20.46
N LYS A 87 -32.43 -0.73 19.32
CA LYS A 87 -33.36 0.28 18.80
C LYS A 87 -34.49 -0.34 17.96
N TYR A 88 -34.30 -1.54 17.43
CA TYR A 88 -35.26 -2.19 16.54
C TYR A 88 -36.40 -2.86 17.33
N LYS A 89 -37.61 -2.28 17.23
CA LYS A 89 -38.82 -2.79 17.87
C LYS A 89 -39.90 -3.12 16.83
N PRO A 90 -39.98 -4.38 16.36
CA PRO A 90 -40.93 -4.75 15.30
C PRO A 90 -42.40 -4.62 15.72
N ASN A 91 -42.71 -4.68 17.02
CA ASN A 91 -44.08 -4.58 17.51
C ASN A 91 -44.64 -3.14 17.45
N GLU A 92 -43.77 -2.14 17.40
CA GLU A 92 -44.17 -0.73 17.31
C GLU A 92 -44.23 -0.24 15.84
N ASP A 93 -43.81 -1.07 14.88
CA ASP A 93 -43.76 -0.68 13.47
C ASP A 93 -45.16 -0.75 12.82
N PRO A 94 -45.70 0.35 12.26
CA PRO A 94 -47.02 0.37 11.63
C PRO A 94 -47.13 -0.51 10.38
N ASN A 95 -46.01 -0.90 9.77
CA ASN A 95 -45.98 -1.77 8.59
C ASN A 95 -46.17 -3.25 8.95
N ILE A 96 -45.69 -3.66 10.13
CA ILE A 96 -45.78 -5.04 10.62
C ILE A 96 -47.15 -5.22 11.26
N ARG A 97 -48.02 -6.03 10.64
CA ARG A 97 -49.37 -6.32 11.13
C ARG A 97 -49.72 -7.78 10.84
N GLY A 98 -50.56 -8.36 11.70
CA GLY A 98 -51.06 -9.73 11.54
C GLY A 98 -50.32 -10.77 12.38
N ASP A 99 -50.63 -12.04 12.13
CA ASP A 99 -50.05 -13.20 12.83
C ASP A 99 -48.69 -13.61 12.22
N PRO A 100 -47.59 -13.67 12.98
CA PRO A 100 -46.29 -14.06 12.46
C PRO A 100 -46.26 -15.50 11.92
N PHE A 101 -47.09 -16.42 12.43
CA PHE A 101 -47.12 -17.82 11.97
C PHE A 101 -47.84 -17.99 10.62
N LYS A 102 -48.57 -16.96 10.18
CA LYS A 102 -49.30 -16.95 8.91
C LYS A 102 -48.68 -16.01 7.87
N THR A 103 -47.50 -15.45 8.18
CA THR A 103 -46.83 -14.48 7.32
C THR A 103 -45.68 -15.15 6.56
N LEU A 104 -45.70 -15.07 5.23
CA LEU A 104 -44.60 -15.53 4.37
C LEU A 104 -43.71 -14.36 3.99
N ILE A 105 -42.39 -14.52 4.15
CA ILE A 105 -41.39 -13.54 3.70
C ILE A 105 -40.84 -14.00 2.36
N VAL A 106 -41.08 -13.21 1.31
CA VAL A 106 -40.59 -13.47 -0.04
C VAL A 106 -39.49 -12.46 -0.36
N ALA A 107 -38.30 -12.97 -0.72
CA ALA A 107 -37.14 -12.15 -1.05
C ALA A 107 -36.68 -12.41 -2.50
N ARG A 108 -35.82 -11.51 -3.03
CA ARG A 108 -35.30 -11.56 -4.41
C ARG A 108 -36.39 -11.52 -5.49
N LEU A 109 -37.43 -10.73 -5.27
CA LEU A 109 -38.42 -10.43 -6.29
C LEU A 109 -37.79 -9.56 -7.39
N SER A 110 -38.28 -9.73 -8.62
CA SER A 110 -37.98 -8.78 -9.69
C SER A 110 -38.47 -7.39 -9.28
N TYR A 111 -37.74 -6.35 -9.64
CA TYR A 111 -38.16 -4.97 -9.38
C TYR A 111 -39.45 -4.60 -10.13
N ASP A 112 -39.76 -5.30 -11.22
CA ASP A 112 -40.98 -5.07 -12.03
C ASP A 112 -42.21 -5.83 -11.51
N ALA A 113 -42.07 -6.66 -10.47
CA ALA A 113 -43.17 -7.48 -9.96
C ALA A 113 -44.15 -6.62 -9.15
N ASN A 114 -45.44 -6.77 -9.42
CA ASN A 114 -46.51 -6.03 -8.74
C ASN A 114 -47.21 -6.88 -7.68
N GLU A 115 -47.99 -6.22 -6.82
CA GLU A 115 -48.85 -6.87 -5.81
C GLU A 115 -49.79 -7.90 -6.48
N HIS A 116 -50.32 -7.60 -7.66
CA HIS A 116 -51.21 -8.50 -8.41
C HIS A 116 -50.53 -9.80 -8.87
N ASP A 117 -49.25 -9.72 -9.28
CA ASP A 117 -48.49 -10.90 -9.69
C ASP A 117 -48.25 -11.82 -8.49
N LEU A 118 -47.99 -11.25 -7.32
CA LEU A 118 -47.86 -11.99 -6.07
C LEU A 118 -49.18 -12.63 -5.65
N GLU A 119 -50.29 -11.92 -5.75
CA GLU A 119 -51.61 -12.47 -5.44
C GLU A 119 -51.96 -13.66 -6.33
N LYS A 120 -51.64 -13.57 -7.63
CA LYS A 120 -51.89 -14.64 -8.60
C LYS A 120 -51.06 -15.89 -8.32
N GLU A 121 -49.76 -15.74 -8.08
CA GLU A 121 -48.86 -16.88 -7.88
C GLU A 121 -49.07 -17.54 -6.51
N PHE A 122 -49.25 -16.74 -5.46
CA PHE A 122 -49.42 -17.27 -4.10
C PHE A 122 -50.87 -17.64 -3.76
N GLY A 123 -51.87 -17.11 -4.47
CA GLY A 123 -53.28 -17.45 -4.26
C GLY A 123 -53.60 -18.93 -4.50
N ARG A 124 -52.74 -19.63 -5.27
CA ARG A 124 -52.78 -21.09 -5.45
C ARG A 124 -52.71 -21.87 -4.13
N PHE A 125 -51.99 -21.34 -3.14
CA PHE A 125 -51.71 -22.06 -1.89
C PHE A 125 -52.74 -21.78 -0.79
N GLY A 126 -53.61 -20.78 -1.00
CA GLY A 126 -54.66 -20.40 -0.08
C GLY A 126 -55.07 -18.95 -0.24
N PRO A 127 -56.16 -18.52 0.44
CA PRO A 127 -56.58 -17.14 0.44
C PRO A 127 -55.51 -16.26 1.12
N ILE A 128 -55.14 -15.16 0.45
CA ILE A 128 -54.18 -14.18 0.96
C ILE A 128 -54.96 -13.07 1.66
N GLU A 129 -54.62 -12.80 2.93
CA GLU A 129 -55.27 -11.73 3.70
C GLU A 129 -54.73 -10.35 3.33
N ARG A 130 -53.41 -10.21 3.14
CA ARG A 130 -52.75 -8.97 2.79
C ARG A 130 -51.40 -9.21 2.14
N VAL A 131 -51.05 -8.38 1.16
CA VAL A 131 -49.68 -8.24 0.65
C VAL A 131 -49.10 -6.91 1.16
N CYS A 132 -47.90 -6.93 1.73
CA CYS A 132 -47.20 -5.72 2.17
C CYS A 132 -45.93 -5.56 1.34
N TYR A 133 -45.96 -4.63 0.39
CA TYR A 133 -44.80 -4.30 -0.45
C TYR A 133 -44.10 -3.06 0.12
N PRO A 134 -42.82 -3.14 0.52
CA PRO A 134 -42.12 -2.07 1.24
C PRO A 134 -41.69 -0.88 0.35
N HIS A 135 -42.04 -0.88 -0.93
CA HIS A 135 -41.73 0.21 -1.87
C HIS A 135 -42.99 0.71 -2.58
N ARG A 136 -43.57 1.80 -2.05
CA ARG A 136 -44.45 2.69 -2.83
C ARG A 136 -43.83 4.08 -2.84
N HIS A 137 -43.26 4.42 -4.00
CA HIS A 137 -43.25 5.77 -4.53
C HIS A 137 -44.21 5.80 -5.71
#